data_AF-A0A2A2WAP3-F1
#
_entry.id   AF-A0A2A2WAP3-F1
#
_cell.length_a   1.000
_cell.length_b   1.000
_cell.length_c   1.000
_cell.angle_alpha   90.00
_cell.angle_beta   90.00
_cell.angle_gamma   90.00
#
_symmetry.space_group_name_H-M   'P 1'
#
loop_
_entity.id
_entity.type
_entity.pdbx_description
1 polymer ?
#
loop_
_entity_poly.entity_id
_entity_poly.type
_entity_poly.pdbx_seq_one_letter_code
_entity_poly.pdbx_strand_id
1 'polypeptide(L)'
;MGTKRTSELCQLFEDWKAEDRKLAECVDEIRDWMSEVNQMGVPHFGETASRLQPLRECLLQHFDREDEMLAKLEELYPAASPEVSAFKRQTAADHRLLLSRLDELHVRLKQLDPPFKTWTDAMDEVDVFFETMDQHERSEADRVSMLMPGGA
;
A
#
# COMPACT_ATOMS: atom_id res chain seq x y z
N MET A 1 -13.14 32.75 5.44
CA MET A 1 -11.88 31.97 5.48
C MET A 1 -12.11 30.48 5.81
N GLY A 2 -13.13 30.10 6.59
CA GLY A 2 -13.39 28.67 6.90
C GLY A 2 -13.78 27.79 5.71
N THR A 3 -14.62 28.28 4.78
CA THR A 3 -15.12 27.50 3.63
C THR A 3 -14.04 27.07 2.63
N LYS A 4 -13.00 27.89 2.43
CA LYS A 4 -11.89 27.57 1.52
C LYS A 4 -11.03 26.43 2.08
N ARG A 5 -10.70 26.49 3.38
CA ARG A 5 -9.91 25.46 4.06
C ARG A 5 -10.63 24.11 4.12
N THR A 6 -11.94 24.12 4.37
CA THR A 6 -12.76 22.90 4.32
C THR A 6 -12.79 22.30 2.91
N SER A 7 -12.91 23.14 1.87
CA SER A 7 -12.86 22.67 0.47
C SER A 7 -11.51 22.05 0.09
N GLU A 8 -10.40 22.62 0.57
CA GLU A 8 -9.05 22.10 0.33
C GLU A 8 -8.84 20.74 1.03
N LEU A 9 -9.35 20.57 2.25
CA LEU A 9 -9.32 19.29 2.97
C LEU A 9 -10.19 18.21 2.27
N CYS A 10 -11.38 18.58 1.79
CA CYS A 10 -12.22 17.65 1.05
C CYS A 10 -11.55 17.17 -0.25
N GLN A 11 -10.92 18.09 -1.00
CA GLN A 11 -10.22 17.72 -2.22
C GLN A 11 -9.03 16.79 -1.94
N LEU A 12 -8.25 17.11 -0.90
CA LEU A 12 -7.11 16.29 -0.50
C LEU A 12 -7.49 14.83 -0.20
N PHE A 13 -8.65 14.63 0.40
CA PHE A 13 -9.16 13.31 0.73
C PHE A 13 -9.72 12.56 -0.49
N GLU A 14 -10.40 13.25 -1.39
CA GLU A 14 -10.86 12.65 -2.65
C GLU A 14 -9.67 12.24 -3.54
N ASP A 15 -8.61 13.04 -3.54
CA ASP A 15 -7.36 12.70 -4.23
C ASP A 15 -6.71 11.45 -3.61
N TRP A 16 -6.60 11.38 -2.27
CA TRP A 16 -6.07 10.19 -1.59
C TRP A 16 -6.89 8.92 -1.88
N LYS A 17 -8.22 8.99 -1.78
CA LYS A 17 -9.10 7.86 -2.14
C LYS A 17 -8.95 7.41 -3.59
N ALA A 18 -8.67 8.34 -4.50
CA ALA A 18 -8.44 8.00 -5.89
C ALA A 18 -7.12 7.26 -6.10
N GLU A 19 -6.07 7.61 -5.36
CA GLU A 19 -4.80 6.89 -5.38
C GLU A 19 -4.90 5.52 -4.69
N ASP A 20 -5.60 5.41 -3.56
CA ASP A 20 -5.88 4.13 -2.87
C ASP A 20 -6.58 3.13 -3.81
N ARG A 21 -7.60 3.58 -4.56
CA ARG A 21 -8.26 2.74 -5.57
C ARG A 21 -7.30 2.22 -6.66
N LYS A 22 -6.32 3.03 -7.09
CA LYS A 22 -5.34 2.59 -8.10
C LYS A 22 -4.41 1.52 -7.55
N LEU A 23 -4.03 1.61 -6.27
CA LEU A 23 -3.23 0.59 -5.62
C LEU A 23 -4.02 -0.73 -5.53
N ALA A 24 -5.30 -0.66 -5.13
CA ALA A 24 -6.19 -1.81 -5.10
C ALA A 24 -6.32 -2.48 -6.49
N GLU A 25 -6.52 -1.69 -7.55
CA GLU A 25 -6.56 -2.19 -8.94
C GLU A 25 -5.27 -2.91 -9.34
N CYS A 26 -4.10 -2.40 -8.94
CA CYS A 26 -2.81 -3.04 -9.22
C CYS A 26 -2.67 -4.39 -8.51
N VAL A 27 -3.18 -4.50 -7.29
CA VAL A 27 -3.13 -5.72 -6.48
C VAL A 27 -4.10 -6.77 -7.03
N ASP A 28 -5.32 -6.35 -7.37
CA ASP A 28 -6.34 -7.21 -7.95
C ASP A 28 -5.87 -7.80 -9.29
N GLU A 29 -5.20 -7.02 -10.14
CA GLU A 29 -4.61 -7.53 -11.39
C GLU A 29 -3.60 -8.66 -11.15
N ILE A 30 -2.78 -8.56 -10.09
CA ILE A 30 -1.80 -9.58 -9.77
C ILE A 30 -2.47 -10.81 -9.16
N ARG A 31 -3.47 -10.62 -8.28
CA ARG A 31 -4.26 -11.72 -7.69
C ARG A 31 -5.02 -12.51 -8.75
N ASP A 32 -5.66 -11.82 -9.70
CA ASP A 32 -6.38 -12.45 -10.81
C ASP A 32 -5.42 -13.30 -11.65
N TRP A 33 -4.28 -12.73 -12.04
CA TRP A 33 -3.25 -13.48 -12.76
C TRP A 33 -2.73 -14.69 -11.95
N MET A 34 -2.43 -14.52 -10.66
CA MET A 34 -1.97 -15.61 -9.79
C MET A 34 -2.98 -16.75 -9.72
N SER A 35 -4.27 -16.43 -9.63
CA SER A 35 -5.35 -17.41 -9.66
C SER A 35 -5.36 -18.20 -10.97
N GLU A 36 -5.15 -17.53 -12.11
CA GLU A 36 -5.05 -18.17 -13.42
C GLU A 36 -3.83 -19.09 -13.53
N VAL A 37 -2.62 -18.62 -13.17
CA VAL A 37 -1.41 -19.46 -13.29
C VAL A 37 -1.40 -20.63 -12.32
N ASN A 38 -1.97 -20.47 -11.13
CA ASN A 38 -2.04 -21.56 -10.15
C ASN A 38 -2.91 -22.73 -10.66
N GLN A 39 -3.95 -22.46 -11.47
CA GLN A 39 -4.77 -23.50 -12.10
C GLN A 39 -4.04 -24.31 -13.16
N MET A 40 -2.96 -23.77 -13.76
CA MET A 40 -2.18 -24.47 -14.77
C MET A 40 -1.20 -25.50 -14.19
N GLY A 41 -0.90 -25.42 -12.88
CA GLY A 41 -0.06 -26.38 -12.16
C GLY A 41 1.44 -26.33 -12.50
N VAL A 42 1.89 -25.33 -13.27
CA VAL A 42 3.31 -25.12 -13.61
C VAL A 42 3.86 -23.99 -12.72
N PRO A 43 5.05 -24.11 -12.12
CA PRO A 43 5.63 -23.02 -11.34
C PRO A 43 6.05 -21.82 -12.22
N HIS A 44 5.57 -20.62 -11.89
CA HIS A 44 5.87 -19.37 -12.60
C HIS A 44 6.64 -18.36 -11.71
N PHE A 45 7.67 -18.81 -10.98
CA PHE A 45 8.39 -17.99 -9.99
C PHE A 45 8.98 -16.69 -10.58
N GLY A 46 9.73 -16.78 -11.69
CA GLY A 46 10.37 -15.60 -12.29
C GLY A 46 9.37 -14.61 -12.91
N GLU A 47 8.25 -15.11 -13.43
CA GLU A 47 7.16 -14.27 -13.94
C GLU A 47 6.45 -13.55 -12.79
N THR A 48 6.19 -14.26 -11.68
CA THR A 48 5.63 -13.67 -10.45
C THR A 48 6.49 -12.52 -9.99
N ALA A 49 7.81 -12.73 -9.88
CA ALA A 49 8.72 -11.65 -9.50
C ALA A 49 8.63 -10.46 -10.48
N SER A 50 8.59 -10.73 -11.78
CA SER A 50 8.47 -9.66 -12.79
C SER A 50 7.18 -8.85 -12.64
N ARG A 51 6.08 -9.48 -12.19
CA ARG A 51 4.80 -8.81 -11.92
C ARG A 51 4.74 -8.08 -10.58
N LEU A 52 5.53 -8.50 -9.58
CA LEU A 52 5.67 -7.76 -8.31
C LEU A 52 6.46 -6.45 -8.47
N GLN A 53 7.27 -6.31 -9.53
CA GLN A 53 8.04 -5.09 -9.77
C GLN A 53 7.14 -3.87 -10.06
N PRO A 54 6.15 -3.92 -10.97
CA PRO A 54 5.16 -2.84 -11.12
C PRO A 54 4.43 -2.49 -9.82
N LEU A 55 4.06 -3.48 -8.99
CA LEU A 55 3.43 -3.23 -7.70
C LEU A 55 4.33 -2.42 -6.78
N ARG A 56 5.63 -2.73 -6.75
CA ARG A 56 6.61 -1.95 -5.97
C ARG A 56 6.64 -0.49 -6.39
N GLU A 57 6.57 -0.23 -7.69
CA GLU A 57 6.53 1.14 -8.23
C GLU A 57 5.22 1.84 -7.88
N CYS A 58 4.09 1.12 -7.90
CA CYS A 58 2.79 1.60 -7.45
C CYS A 58 2.80 1.98 -5.96
N LEU A 59 3.35 1.11 -5.10
CA LEU A 59 3.48 1.37 -3.66
C LEU A 59 4.36 2.59 -3.36
N LEU A 60 5.50 2.75 -4.05
CA LEU A 60 6.33 3.93 -3.88
C LEU A 60 5.56 5.22 -4.20
N GLN A 61 4.85 5.23 -5.32
CA GLN A 61 4.04 6.39 -5.72
C GLN A 61 2.92 6.65 -4.71
N HIS A 62 2.26 5.59 -4.24
CA HIS A 62 1.21 5.69 -3.23
C HIS A 62 1.78 6.31 -1.94
N PHE A 63 2.86 5.77 -1.39
CA PHE A 63 3.48 6.27 -0.15
C PHE A 63 3.97 7.72 -0.26
N ASP A 64 4.56 8.12 -1.39
CA ASP A 64 4.94 9.51 -1.63
C ASP A 64 3.72 10.45 -1.57
N ARG A 65 2.57 10.02 -2.11
CA ARG A 65 1.31 10.79 -2.07
C ARG A 65 0.73 10.89 -0.68
N GLU A 66 0.83 9.84 0.11
CA GLU A 66 0.40 9.86 1.52
C GLU A 66 1.26 10.84 2.33
N ASP A 67 2.57 10.84 2.12
CA ASP A 67 3.49 11.77 2.78
C ASP A 67 3.19 13.24 2.44
N GLU A 68 2.88 13.53 1.17
CA GLU A 68 2.40 14.83 0.72
C GLU A 68 1.07 15.22 1.37
N MET A 69 0.15 14.26 1.49
CA MET A 69 -1.16 14.46 2.08
C MET A 69 -1.07 14.78 3.57
N LEU A 70 -0.30 13.99 4.32
CA LEU A 70 -0.07 14.22 5.75
C LEU A 70 0.63 15.56 6.02
N ALA A 71 1.57 15.96 5.15
CA ALA A 71 2.20 17.28 5.26
C ALA A 71 1.19 18.42 5.07
N LYS A 72 0.31 18.34 4.06
CA LYS A 72 -0.76 19.31 3.85
C LYS A 72 -1.76 19.32 5.01
N LEU A 73 -2.09 18.16 5.58
CA LEU A 73 -2.99 18.06 6.72
C LEU A 73 -2.44 18.79 7.95
N GLU A 74 -1.14 18.64 8.22
CA GLU A 74 -0.44 19.36 9.30
C GLU A 74 -0.46 20.88 9.11
N GLU A 75 -0.28 21.36 7.88
CA GLU A 75 -0.37 22.79 7.54
C GLU A 75 -1.79 23.36 7.70
N LEU A 76 -2.79 22.61 7.23
CA LEU A 76 -4.19 23.04 7.23
C LEU A 76 -4.82 22.91 8.62
N TYR A 77 -4.35 21.98 9.45
CA TYR A 77 -4.89 21.71 10.78
C TYR A 77 -3.82 21.57 11.89
N PRO A 78 -3.17 22.70 12.29
CA PRO A 78 -2.08 22.67 13.28
C PRO A 78 -2.47 22.12 14.66
N ALA A 79 -3.76 22.14 15.00
CA ALA A 79 -4.25 21.61 16.28
C ALA A 79 -4.10 20.08 16.38
N ALA A 80 -4.11 19.35 15.25
CA ALA A 80 -3.85 17.91 15.19
C ALA A 80 -2.41 17.58 14.80
N SER A 81 -1.52 18.58 14.70
CA SER A 81 -0.12 18.38 14.28
C SER A 81 0.61 17.31 15.10
N PRO A 82 0.48 17.21 16.44
CA PRO A 82 1.11 16.13 17.20
C PRO A 82 0.65 14.73 16.80
N GLU A 83 -0.66 14.54 16.62
CA GLU A 83 -1.28 13.28 16.20
C GLU A 83 -0.91 12.93 14.75
N VAL A 84 -0.96 13.92 13.84
CA VAL A 84 -0.54 13.78 12.44
C VAL A 84 0.95 13.44 12.35
N SER A 85 1.80 14.12 13.13
CA SER A 85 3.24 13.84 13.22
C SER A 85 3.51 12.43 13.76
N ALA A 86 2.75 11.97 14.76
CA ALA A 86 2.87 10.61 15.28
C ALA A 86 2.42 9.56 14.25
N PHE A 87 1.33 9.83 13.54
CA PHE A 87 0.83 8.98 12.47
C PHE A 87 1.85 8.86 11.33
N LYS A 88 2.36 10.00 10.83
CA LYS A 88 3.39 10.05 9.78
C LYS A 88 4.63 9.22 10.12
N ARG A 89 5.13 9.28 11.36
CA ARG A 89 6.29 8.46 11.78
C ARG A 89 6.00 6.97 11.77
N GLN A 90 4.78 6.58 12.17
CA GLN A 90 4.36 5.18 12.20
C GLN A 90 4.21 4.65 10.77
N THR A 91 3.42 5.34 9.95
CA THR A 91 3.21 5.03 8.53
C THR A 91 4.53 4.93 7.76
N ALA A 92 5.46 5.87 7.95
CA ALA A 92 6.78 5.79 7.31
C ALA A 92 7.64 4.59 7.77
N ALA A 93 7.40 4.06 8.99
CA ALA A 93 8.03 2.80 9.41
C ALA A 93 7.37 1.60 8.75
N ASP A 94 6.05 1.59 8.67
CA ASP A 94 5.24 0.51 8.08
C ASP A 94 5.49 0.40 6.58
N HIS A 95 5.52 1.53 5.85
CA HIS A 95 5.88 1.60 4.42
C HIS A 95 7.25 0.98 4.14
N ARG A 96 8.26 1.29 4.96
CA ARG A 96 9.61 0.71 4.80
C ARG A 96 9.60 -0.80 5.02
N LEU A 97 8.81 -1.29 5.97
CA LEU A 97 8.68 -2.72 6.24
C LEU A 97 7.99 -3.42 5.06
N LEU A 98 6.90 -2.85 4.53
CA LEU A 98 6.18 -3.38 3.37
C LEU A 98 7.08 -3.44 2.14
N LEU A 99 7.80 -2.37 1.82
CA LEU A 99 8.76 -2.35 0.69
C LEU A 99 9.87 -3.38 0.88
N SER A 100 10.45 -3.48 2.08
CA SER A 100 11.50 -4.47 2.37
C SER A 100 10.98 -5.89 2.16
N ARG A 101 9.76 -6.18 2.62
CA ARG A 101 9.15 -7.50 2.46
C ARG A 101 8.86 -7.83 1.00
N LEU A 102 8.38 -6.86 0.23
CA LEU A 102 8.18 -7.04 -1.21
C LEU A 102 9.51 -7.26 -1.95
N ASP A 103 10.54 -6.51 -1.60
CA ASP A 103 11.89 -6.66 -2.15
C ASP A 103 12.48 -8.05 -1.83
N GLU A 104 12.30 -8.54 -0.61
CA GLU A 104 12.70 -9.89 -0.20
C GLU A 104 11.96 -10.99 -0.99
N LEU A 105 10.63 -10.87 -1.15
CA LEU A 105 9.83 -11.80 -1.95
C LEU A 105 10.31 -11.80 -3.40
N HIS A 106 10.48 -10.62 -4.00
CA HIS A 106 10.98 -10.47 -5.35
C HIS A 106 12.36 -11.13 -5.54
N VAL A 107 13.29 -10.92 -4.61
CA VAL A 107 14.62 -11.54 -4.65
C VAL A 107 14.53 -13.06 -4.56
N ARG A 108 13.73 -13.61 -3.65
CA ARG A 108 13.58 -15.06 -3.46
C ARG A 108 12.95 -15.74 -4.68
N LEU A 109 11.93 -15.12 -5.28
CA LEU A 109 11.25 -15.62 -6.48
C LEU A 109 12.15 -15.62 -7.73
N LYS A 110 13.18 -14.77 -7.78
CA LYS A 110 14.12 -14.69 -8.93
C LYS A 110 15.32 -15.62 -8.84
N GLN A 111 15.50 -16.34 -7.74
CA GLN A 111 16.62 -17.25 -7.62
C GLN A 111 16.52 -18.38 -8.65
N LEU A 112 17.66 -18.89 -9.12
CA LEU A 112 17.69 -20.04 -10.04
C LEU A 112 17.05 -21.28 -9.43
N ASP A 113 17.19 -21.42 -8.10
CA ASP A 113 16.55 -22.43 -7.27
C ASP A 113 15.81 -21.68 -6.14
N PRO A 114 14.54 -21.26 -6.35
CA PRO A 114 13.78 -20.49 -5.38
C PRO A 114 13.65 -21.23 -4.04
N PRO A 115 13.81 -20.55 -2.89
CA PRO A 115 13.84 -21.20 -1.58
C PRO A 115 12.43 -21.49 -1.05
N PHE A 116 11.53 -21.93 -1.91
CA PHE A 116 10.16 -22.34 -1.57
C PHE A 116 10.07 -23.85 -1.72
N LYS A 117 9.37 -24.51 -0.78
CA LYS A 117 9.18 -25.96 -0.84
C LYS A 117 8.35 -26.36 -2.06
N THR A 118 7.32 -25.57 -2.37
CA THR A 118 6.44 -25.77 -3.52
C THR A 118 6.07 -24.43 -4.15
N TRP A 119 5.51 -24.49 -5.35
CA TRP A 119 4.91 -23.33 -6.01
C TRP A 119 3.78 -22.72 -5.16
N THR A 120 2.93 -23.55 -4.58
CA THR A 120 1.83 -23.11 -3.71
C THR A 120 2.34 -22.37 -2.48
N ASP A 121 3.39 -22.86 -1.83
CA ASP A 121 3.99 -22.16 -0.68
C ASP A 121 4.49 -20.75 -1.05
N ALA A 122 4.98 -20.56 -2.28
CA ALA A 122 5.40 -19.25 -2.75
C ALA A 122 4.21 -18.30 -3.01
N MET A 123 3.12 -18.83 -3.55
CA MET A 123 1.88 -18.05 -3.74
C MET A 123 1.25 -17.67 -2.40
N ASP A 124 1.22 -18.60 -1.44
CA ASP A 124 0.74 -18.33 -0.09
C ASP A 124 1.53 -17.18 0.56
N GLU A 125 2.86 -17.13 0.39
CA GLU A 125 3.66 -16.01 0.91
C GLU A 125 3.35 -14.66 0.24
N VAL A 126 3.04 -14.67 -1.06
CA VAL A 126 2.61 -13.46 -1.79
C VAL A 126 1.22 -13.03 -1.34
N ASP A 127 0.29 -13.96 -1.14
CA ASP A 127 -1.05 -13.68 -0.64
C ASP A 127 -1.02 -13.09 0.77
N VAL A 128 -0.20 -13.65 1.67
CA VAL A 128 -0.01 -13.06 3.02
C VAL A 128 0.57 -11.65 2.93
N PHE A 129 1.43 -11.36 1.95
CA PHE A 129 1.90 -10.00 1.71
C PHE A 129 0.74 -9.07 1.31
N PHE A 130 -0.12 -9.49 0.37
CA PHE A 130 -1.30 -8.69 -0.01
C PHE A 130 -2.28 -8.51 1.15
N GLU A 131 -2.54 -9.53 1.96
CA GLU A 131 -3.38 -9.39 3.16
C GLU A 131 -2.79 -8.38 4.16
N THR A 132 -1.45 -8.38 4.31
CA THR A 132 -0.76 -7.42 5.18
C THR A 132 -0.92 -5.99 4.67
N MET A 133 -0.83 -5.79 3.36
CA MET A 133 -1.04 -4.50 2.72
C MET A 133 -2.51 -4.07 2.83
N ASP A 134 -3.48 -4.95 2.57
CA ASP A 134 -4.91 -4.64 2.75
C ASP A 134 -5.24 -4.22 4.19
N GLN A 135 -4.59 -4.83 5.18
CA GLN A 135 -4.73 -4.45 6.58
C GLN A 135 -4.13 -3.07 6.87
N HIS A 136 -2.97 -2.78 6.28
CA HIS A 136 -2.28 -1.49 6.38
C HIS A 136 -3.17 -0.37 5.83
N GLU A 137 -3.66 -0.50 4.59
CA GLU A 137 -4.53 0.48 3.94
C GLU A 137 -5.81 0.76 4.74
N ARG A 138 -6.47 -0.28 5.28
CA ARG A 138 -7.66 -0.11 6.14
C ARG A 138 -7.35 0.67 7.41
N SER A 139 -6.22 0.35 8.05
CA SER A 139 -5.77 1.05 9.25
C SER A 139 -5.48 2.52 8.95
N GLU A 140 -4.91 2.83 7.79
CA GLU A 140 -4.66 4.20 7.37
C GLU A 140 -5.95 4.94 7.05
N ALA A 141 -6.87 4.33 6.32
CA ALA A 141 -8.20 4.89 6.05
C ALA A 141 -8.93 5.28 7.34
N ASP A 142 -8.94 4.39 8.34
CA ASP A 142 -9.56 4.64 9.64
C ASP A 142 -8.88 5.82 10.36
N ARG A 143 -7.55 5.87 10.36
CA ARG A 143 -6.79 6.92 11.05
C ARG A 143 -6.91 8.26 10.36
N VAL A 144 -6.82 8.31 9.03
CA VAL A 144 -7.07 9.51 8.23
C VAL A 144 -8.47 10.04 8.52
N SER A 145 -9.48 9.17 8.58
CA SER A 145 -10.85 9.58 8.91
C SER A 145 -10.98 10.16 10.33
N MET A 146 -10.24 9.64 11.31
CA MET A 146 -10.24 10.18 12.68
C MET A 146 -9.56 11.54 12.79
N LEU A 147 -8.56 11.81 11.95
CA LEU A 147 -7.82 13.07 11.92
C LEU A 147 -8.61 14.20 11.24
N MET A 148 -9.76 13.90 10.65
CA MET A 148 -10.60 14.88 9.97
C MET A 148 -11.42 15.72 10.96
N PRO A 149 -11.45 17.06 10.81
CA PRO A 149 -12.33 17.91 11.59
C PRO A 149 -13.80 17.62 11.22
N GLY A 150 -14.54 17.05 12.18
CA GLY A 150 -15.93 16.58 12.00
C GLY A 150 -16.09 15.05 12.00
N GLY A 151 -15.00 14.30 12.19
CA GLY A 151 -15.02 12.85 12.44
C GLY A 151 -15.44 12.49 13.86
N ALA A 152 -16.68 12.83 14.24
CA ALA A 152 -17.47 12.23 15.31
C ALA A 152 -18.95 12.61 15.12
#